data_AF-A0A8J6RQR8-F1
#
_entry.id   AF-A0A8J6RQR8-F1
#
_cell.length_a   1.000
_cell.length_b   1.000
_cell.length_c   1.000
_cell.angle_alpha   90.00
_cell.angle_beta   90.00
_cell.angle_gamma   90.00
#
_symmetry.space_group_name_H-M   'P 1'
#
loop_
_entity.id
_entity.type
_entity.pdbx_description
1 polymer ?
#
loop_
_entity_poly.entity_id
_entity_poly.type
_entity_poly.pdbx_seq_one_letter_code
_entity_poly.pdbx_strand_id
1 'polypeptide(L)'
;MGNNFAISSRKCLDLTAYIQVEEVKDENGQVVFRFVRFNLDQNVIDRILQARTKGKDLCISPKRLGELRSYALLDAENRLQSGLTFCTYYYHVTTEKVADNIVMRSVISLDGDIIHQIRHDCLVDSTWCLAIATAHHWLVAQLLNNLHLKTALLLKWISWGLSLLVVLPTLIVYIQQLNPLKLLVSLLTSWLLQIGFKRLLYLFFPLLNRWLLRQLLLRLLSSNPMEKKIAKGILEWFGV
;
A
#
# COMPACT_ATOMS: atom_id res chain seq x y z
N MET A 1 28.55 -18.21 -4.39
CA MET A 1 28.68 -17.33 -5.56
C MET A 1 27.89 -16.05 -5.31
N GLY A 2 28.62 -14.94 -5.13
CA GLY A 2 28.23 -13.57 -5.48
C GLY A 2 26.88 -13.03 -5.00
N ASN A 3 26.85 -12.54 -3.76
CA ASN A 3 25.96 -11.44 -3.35
C ASN A 3 26.19 -10.24 -4.27
N ASN A 4 25.15 -9.76 -4.95
CA ASN A 4 25.14 -8.44 -5.57
C ASN A 4 23.70 -7.95 -5.79
N PHE A 5 23.14 -7.29 -4.77
CA PHE A 5 22.17 -6.18 -4.95
C PHE A 5 22.32 -5.20 -3.78
N ALA A 6 23.50 -4.59 -3.68
CA ALA A 6 23.68 -3.37 -2.92
C ALA A 6 23.30 -2.18 -3.82
N ILE A 7 21.99 -1.94 -3.97
CA ILE A 7 21.48 -0.67 -4.53
C ILE A 7 20.89 0.12 -3.36
N SER A 8 21.74 0.94 -2.74
CA SER A 8 21.41 2.17 -1.98
C SER A 8 20.07 2.20 -1.22
N SER A 9 19.99 1.50 -0.07
CA SER A 9 18.77 1.43 0.78
C SER A 9 18.72 2.45 1.93
N ARG A 10 19.29 3.65 1.80
CA ARG A 10 19.48 4.53 2.99
C ARG A 10 18.21 5.19 3.57
N LYS A 11 17.06 5.17 2.88
CA LYS A 11 15.84 5.89 3.31
C LYS A 11 14.73 5.03 3.91
N CYS A 12 14.87 3.71 3.93
CA CYS A 12 13.74 2.84 4.18
C CYS A 12 14.07 1.80 5.26
N LEU A 13 13.15 1.57 6.20
CA LEU A 13 13.29 0.61 7.30
C LEU A 13 12.56 -0.67 6.93
N ASP A 14 13.29 -1.79 6.84
CA ASP A 14 12.69 -3.11 6.64
C ASP A 14 12.35 -3.76 7.99
N LEU A 15 11.05 -4.00 8.19
CA LEU A 15 10.48 -4.72 9.34
C LEU A 15 9.58 -5.88 8.91
N THR A 16 9.80 -6.39 7.70
CA THR A 16 8.98 -7.45 7.09
C THR A 16 8.90 -8.71 7.97
N ALA A 17 9.94 -9.04 8.74
CA ALA A 17 9.93 -10.17 9.66
C ALA A 17 9.02 -9.97 10.90
N TYR A 18 8.78 -8.72 11.28
CA TYR A 18 8.06 -8.32 12.50
C TYR A 18 6.59 -7.96 12.24
N ILE A 19 6.22 -7.79 10.97
CA ILE A 19 4.84 -7.54 10.53
C ILE A 19 4.31 -8.83 9.93
N GLN A 20 3.34 -9.43 10.60
CA GLN A 20 2.67 -10.66 10.19
C GLN A 20 1.19 -10.38 9.98
N VAL A 21 0.59 -11.04 9.00
CA VAL A 21 -0.86 -11.03 8.83
C VAL A 21 -1.38 -12.30 9.50
N GLU A 22 -2.21 -12.15 10.51
CA GLU A 22 -2.79 -13.29 11.21
C GLU A 22 -4.06 -13.72 10.51
N GLU A 23 -4.05 -14.96 10.03
CA GLU A 23 -5.14 -15.59 9.31
C GLU A 23 -5.65 -16.77 10.14
N VAL A 24 -6.95 -16.85 10.35
CA VAL A 24 -7.61 -17.92 11.11
C VAL A 24 -8.54 -18.67 10.19
N LYS A 25 -8.56 -20.00 10.28
CA LYS A 25 -9.57 -20.78 9.56
C LYS A 25 -10.90 -20.67 10.29
N ASP A 26 -11.96 -20.29 9.58
CA ASP A 26 -13.32 -20.33 10.11
C ASP A 26 -13.80 -21.79 10.28
N GLU A 27 -15.02 -21.94 10.79
CA GLU A 27 -15.67 -23.24 10.99
C GLU A 27 -15.85 -24.03 9.67
N ASN A 28 -15.84 -23.34 8.53
CA ASN A 28 -15.92 -23.92 7.20
C ASN A 28 -14.55 -24.24 6.59
N GLY A 29 -13.45 -24.02 7.34
CA GLY A 29 -12.07 -24.23 6.90
C GLY A 29 -11.53 -23.15 5.95
N GLN A 30 -12.27 -22.06 5.74
CA GLN A 30 -11.86 -20.91 4.93
C GLN A 30 -10.93 -20.00 5.71
N VAL A 31 -9.91 -19.49 5.04
CA VAL A 31 -8.88 -18.64 5.66
C VAL A 31 -9.39 -17.21 5.77
N VAL A 32 -9.51 -16.72 7.00
CA VAL A 32 -10.03 -15.38 7.34
C VAL A 32 -8.95 -14.48 7.89
N PHE A 33 -8.80 -13.31 7.28
CA PHE A 33 -7.99 -12.25 7.84
C PHE A 33 -8.57 -11.81 9.18
N ARG A 34 -7.75 -11.82 10.23
CA ARG A 34 -8.17 -11.40 11.57
C ARG A 34 -7.62 -10.03 11.94
N PHE A 35 -6.29 -9.89 11.86
CA PHE A 35 -5.59 -8.64 12.15
C PHE A 35 -4.16 -8.66 11.62
N VAL A 36 -3.55 -7.48 11.53
CA VAL A 36 -2.11 -7.35 11.32
C VAL A 36 -1.42 -7.38 12.68
N ARG A 37 -0.48 -8.30 12.85
CA ARG A 37 0.33 -8.51 14.05
C ARG A 37 1.69 -7.82 13.91
N PHE A 38 2.01 -6.95 14.87
CA PHE A 38 3.34 -6.37 15.05
C PHE A 38 4.02 -7.05 16.22
N ASN A 39 5.04 -7.86 15.95
CA ASN A 39 5.86 -8.47 16.99
C ASN A 39 7.02 -7.52 17.28
N LEU A 40 6.95 -6.79 18.38
CA LEU A 40 7.95 -5.80 18.75
C LEU A 40 8.81 -6.33 19.91
N ASP A 41 10.10 -6.04 19.84
CA ASP A 41 11.04 -6.14 20.95
C ASP A 41 11.68 -4.77 21.17
N GLN A 42 12.50 -4.63 22.22
CA GLN A 42 13.16 -3.37 22.53
C GLN A 42 14.01 -2.84 21.35
N ASN A 43 14.74 -3.71 20.67
CA ASN A 43 15.62 -3.34 19.55
C ASN A 43 14.79 -2.82 18.36
N VAL A 44 13.68 -3.48 18.05
CA VAL A 44 12.76 -3.06 16.99
C VAL A 44 12.13 -1.71 17.31
N ILE A 45 11.72 -1.48 18.57
CA ILE A 45 11.19 -0.19 19.01
C ILE A 45 12.23 0.90 18.80
N ASP A 46 13.46 0.70 19.27
CA ASP A 46 14.54 1.68 19.12
C ASP A 46 14.82 1.99 17.64
N ARG A 47 14.80 0.96 16.78
CA ARG A 47 14.93 1.13 15.33
C ARG A 47 13.78 1.93 14.73
N ILE A 48 12.54 1.71 15.17
CA ILE A 48 11.37 2.48 14.73
C ILE A 48 11.48 3.94 15.17
N LEU A 49 11.83 4.20 16.42
CA LEU A 49 11.99 5.56 16.95
C LEU A 49 13.11 6.31 16.21
N GLN A 50 14.22 5.64 15.93
CA GLN A 50 15.29 6.21 15.11
C GLN A 50 14.88 6.44 13.65
N ALA A 51 14.09 5.54 13.06
CA ALA A 51 13.58 5.72 11.70
C ALA A 51 12.62 6.90 11.62
N ARG A 52 11.72 7.04 12.60
CA ARG A 52 10.79 8.16 12.71
C ARG A 52 11.52 9.50 12.81
N THR A 53 12.50 9.61 13.69
CA THR A 53 13.29 10.86 13.86
C THR A 53 14.10 11.21 12.61
N LYS A 54 14.56 10.20 11.86
CA LYS A 54 15.27 10.37 10.59
C LYS A 54 14.35 10.53 9.37
N GLY A 55 13.02 10.55 9.56
CA GLY A 55 12.05 10.66 8.46
C GLY A 55 12.15 9.51 7.45
N LYS A 56 12.49 8.30 7.90
CA LYS A 56 12.54 7.11 7.05
C LYS A 56 11.13 6.52 6.87
N ASP A 57 10.90 5.93 5.71
CA ASP A 57 9.65 5.23 5.41
C ASP A 57 9.76 3.73 5.71
N LEU A 58 8.62 3.06 5.90
CA LEU A 58 8.57 1.61 6.07
C LEU A 58 8.66 0.90 4.72
N CYS A 59 9.56 -0.08 4.60
CA CYS A 59 9.65 -0.91 3.40
C CYS A 59 8.64 -2.06 3.51
N ILE A 60 7.78 -2.19 2.51
CA ILE A 60 6.86 -3.31 2.38
C ILE A 60 6.97 -3.83 0.95
N SER A 61 7.07 -5.15 0.78
CA SER A 61 7.07 -5.74 -0.55
C SER A 61 5.74 -5.49 -1.27
N PRO A 62 5.73 -5.21 -2.59
CA PRO A 62 4.50 -4.95 -3.34
C PRO A 62 3.47 -6.08 -3.21
N LYS A 63 3.95 -7.34 -3.13
CA LYS A 63 3.11 -8.52 -2.93
C LYS A 63 2.33 -8.45 -1.61
N ARG A 64 3.02 -8.23 -0.48
CA ARG A 64 2.36 -8.13 0.84
C ARG A 64 1.44 -6.92 0.93
N LEU A 65 1.80 -5.82 0.27
CA LEU A 65 0.93 -4.66 0.20
C LEU A 65 -0.34 -4.93 -0.60
N GLY A 66 -0.24 -5.68 -1.70
CA GLY A 66 -1.40 -6.13 -2.48
C GLY A 66 -2.32 -7.05 -1.67
N GLU A 67 -1.75 -7.99 -0.90
CA GLU A 67 -2.50 -8.84 0.05
C GLU A 67 -3.23 -8.00 1.11
N LEU A 68 -2.52 -7.06 1.77
CA LEU A 68 -3.11 -6.16 2.76
C LEU A 68 -4.22 -5.28 2.17
N ARG A 69 -4.07 -4.80 0.93
CA ARG A 69 -5.13 -4.06 0.23
C ARG A 69 -6.34 -4.95 -0.09
N SER A 70 -6.10 -6.21 -0.44
CA SER A 70 -7.17 -7.17 -0.65
C SER A 70 -7.95 -7.40 0.64
N TYR A 71 -7.27 -7.57 1.77
CA TYR A 71 -7.89 -7.72 3.09
C TYR A 71 -8.59 -6.43 3.54
N ALA A 72 -8.05 -5.25 3.25
CA ALA A 72 -8.74 -4.00 3.56
C ALA A 72 -10.09 -3.86 2.83
N LEU A 73 -10.27 -4.52 1.69
CA LEU A 73 -11.49 -4.43 0.88
C LEU A 73 -12.45 -5.60 1.12
N LEU A 74 -11.92 -6.81 1.30
CA LEU A 74 -12.71 -8.05 1.37
C LEU A 74 -12.38 -8.86 2.61
N ASP A 75 -13.42 -9.41 3.23
CA ASP A 75 -13.29 -10.48 4.21
C ASP A 75 -13.16 -11.86 3.54
N ALA A 76 -13.04 -12.92 4.35
CA ALA A 76 -12.92 -14.30 3.86
C ALA A 76 -14.06 -14.77 2.98
N GLU A 77 -15.28 -14.33 3.30
CA GLU A 77 -16.49 -14.69 2.59
C GLU A 77 -16.64 -13.87 1.30
N ASN A 78 -15.62 -13.07 0.93
CA ASN A 78 -15.64 -12.08 -0.14
C ASN A 78 -16.73 -11.03 0.06
N ARG A 79 -17.10 -10.70 1.30
CA ARG A 79 -17.94 -9.55 1.61
C ARG A 79 -17.05 -8.35 1.90
N LEU A 80 -17.63 -7.16 1.85
CA LEU A 80 -16.89 -5.93 2.15
C LEU A 80 -16.46 -5.95 3.62
N GLN A 81 -15.15 -5.89 3.86
CA GLN A 81 -14.61 -5.95 5.23
C GLN A 81 -14.96 -4.68 6.00
N SER A 82 -15.52 -4.83 7.20
CA SER A 82 -16.00 -3.70 8.02
C SER A 82 -14.89 -2.84 8.64
N GLY A 83 -13.62 -3.29 8.64
CA GLY A 83 -12.50 -2.52 9.18
C GLY A 83 -11.20 -3.31 9.31
N LEU A 84 -10.09 -2.60 9.57
CA LEU A 84 -8.76 -3.18 9.79
C LEU A 84 -8.42 -3.17 11.27
N THR A 85 -7.93 -4.31 11.77
CA THR A 85 -7.40 -4.40 13.13
C THR A 85 -5.88 -4.57 13.08
N PHE A 86 -5.17 -3.79 13.90
CA PHE A 86 -3.73 -3.86 14.11
C PHE A 86 -3.45 -4.20 15.57
N CYS A 87 -2.63 -5.21 15.83
CA CYS A 87 -2.30 -5.68 17.17
C CYS A 87 -0.78 -5.65 17.36
N THR A 88 -0.30 -4.96 18.39
CA THR A 88 1.09 -5.04 18.83
C THR A 88 1.24 -6.06 19.94
N TYR A 89 2.16 -6.98 19.74
CA TYR A 89 2.68 -7.91 20.73
C TYR A 89 4.07 -7.44 21.12
N TYR A 90 4.40 -7.59 22.39
CA TYR A 90 5.72 -7.24 22.89
C TYR A 90 6.34 -8.43 23.62
N TYR A 91 7.57 -8.77 23.26
CA TYR A 91 8.34 -9.80 23.95
C TYR A 91 9.24 -9.17 25.01
N HIS A 92 8.93 -9.45 26.28
CA HIS A 92 9.79 -9.06 27.40
C HIS A 92 10.73 -10.22 27.76
N VAL A 93 12.04 -9.98 27.67
CA VAL A 93 13.10 -11.02 27.77
C VAL A 93 13.11 -11.75 29.12
N THR A 94 12.54 -11.18 30.18
CA THR A 94 12.54 -11.78 31.53
C THR A 94 11.49 -12.86 31.78
N THR A 95 10.57 -13.10 30.85
CA THR A 95 9.58 -14.20 31.00
C THR A 95 9.73 -15.20 29.86
N GLU A 96 10.24 -16.39 30.20
CA GLU A 96 10.40 -17.54 29.29
C GLU A 96 9.10 -18.01 28.61
N LYS A 97 7.94 -17.46 29.01
CA LYS A 97 6.70 -17.64 28.28
C LYS A 97 6.66 -16.60 27.16
N VAL A 98 6.82 -17.09 25.93
CA VAL A 98 6.46 -16.39 24.69
C VAL A 98 5.17 -15.61 24.93
N ALA A 99 5.30 -14.30 25.12
CA ALA A 99 4.18 -13.45 25.51
C ALA A 99 3.25 -13.33 24.30
N ASP A 100 2.27 -14.22 24.23
CA ASP A 100 1.17 -14.20 23.26
C ASP A 100 0.13 -13.11 23.61
N ASN A 101 0.63 -12.03 24.20
CA ASN A 101 -0.16 -11.03 24.87
C ASN A 101 -0.18 -9.75 24.03
N ILE A 102 -1.34 -9.44 23.46
CA ILE A 102 -1.61 -8.17 22.80
C ILE A 102 -1.46 -7.05 23.83
N VAL A 103 -0.48 -6.18 23.61
CA VAL A 103 -0.20 -4.98 24.41
C VAL A 103 -1.08 -3.81 23.95
N MET A 104 -1.21 -3.66 22.64
CA MET A 104 -1.98 -2.58 22.03
C MET A 104 -2.76 -3.08 20.84
N ARG A 105 -3.99 -2.60 20.69
CA ARG A 105 -4.86 -2.89 19.55
C ARG A 105 -5.44 -1.61 19.01
N SER A 106 -5.39 -1.43 17.70
CA SER A 106 -6.10 -0.36 16.99
C SER A 106 -7.06 -0.98 16.00
N VAL A 107 -8.33 -0.62 16.09
CA VAL A 107 -9.38 -1.01 15.15
C VAL A 107 -9.79 0.23 14.37
N ILE A 108 -9.75 0.15 13.04
CA ILE A 108 -10.12 1.24 12.13
C ILE A 108 -11.32 0.76 11.33
N SER A 109 -12.47 1.37 11.56
CA SER A 109 -13.69 1.13 10.79
C SER A 109 -13.60 1.73 9.39
N LEU A 110 -14.41 1.22 8.46
CA LEU A 110 -14.62 1.85 7.15
C LEU A 110 -15.11 3.29 7.25
N ASP A 111 -15.86 3.62 8.30
CA ASP A 111 -16.39 4.97 8.54
C ASP A 111 -15.32 5.96 9.02
N GLY A 112 -14.09 5.49 9.24
CA GLY A 112 -12.99 6.28 9.77
C GLY A 112 -12.93 6.34 11.29
N ASP A 113 -13.83 5.64 12.00
CA ASP A 113 -13.76 5.50 13.44
C ASP A 113 -12.53 4.69 13.84
N ILE A 114 -11.76 5.23 14.78
CA ILE A 114 -10.54 4.59 15.29
C ILE A 114 -10.69 4.32 16.78
N ILE A 115 -10.63 3.04 17.15
CA ILE A 115 -10.66 2.59 18.54
C ILE A 115 -9.28 2.08 18.92
N HIS A 116 -8.68 2.70 19.94
CA HIS A 116 -7.42 2.27 20.52
C HIS A 116 -7.66 1.59 21.86
N GLN A 117 -7.13 0.39 22.02
CA GLN A 117 -7.15 -0.38 23.25
C GLN A 117 -5.72 -0.64 23.69
N ILE A 118 -5.40 -0.23 24.92
CA ILE A 118 -4.09 -0.42 25.53
C ILE A 118 -4.30 -1.32 26.75
N ARG A 119 -3.46 -2.33 26.91
CA ARG A 119 -3.51 -3.21 28.08
C ARG A 119 -3.15 -2.43 29.34
N HIS A 120 -3.91 -2.64 30.40
CA HIS A 120 -3.71 -1.97 31.69
C HIS A 120 -2.29 -2.13 32.24
N ASP A 121 -1.71 -3.33 32.17
CA ASP A 121 -0.35 -3.63 32.65
C ASP A 121 0.72 -2.73 32.02
N CYS A 122 0.45 -2.24 30.81
CA CYS A 122 1.37 -1.37 30.11
C CYS A 122 1.43 0.03 30.70
N LEU A 123 0.36 0.48 31.37
CA LEU A 123 0.26 1.81 31.94
C LEU A 123 1.11 2.00 33.21
N VAL A 124 1.62 0.90 33.78
CA VAL A 124 2.46 0.94 35.00
C VAL A 124 3.79 1.65 34.74
N ASP A 125 4.41 1.42 33.57
CA ASP A 125 5.57 2.17 33.11
C ASP A 125 5.19 3.12 31.98
N SER A 126 4.98 4.38 32.34
CA SER A 126 4.60 5.44 31.39
C SER A 126 5.61 5.62 30.25
N THR A 127 6.90 5.43 30.49
CA THR A 127 7.95 5.69 29.48
C THR A 127 7.97 4.59 28.43
N TRP A 128 7.90 3.34 28.89
CA TRP A 128 7.84 2.18 28.03
C TRP A 128 6.51 2.12 27.25
N CYS A 129 5.38 2.41 27.90
CA CYS A 129 4.08 2.48 27.24
C CYS A 129 4.08 3.49 26.10
N LEU A 130 4.67 4.67 26.34
CA LEU A 130 4.78 5.73 25.34
C LEU A 130 5.63 5.30 24.14
N ALA A 131 6.74 4.59 24.38
CA ALA A 131 7.61 4.09 23.33
C ALA A 131 6.87 3.07 22.43
N ILE A 132 6.15 2.12 23.03
CA ILE A 132 5.36 1.13 22.29
C ILE A 132 4.22 1.79 21.53
N ALA A 133 3.44 2.66 22.18
CA ALA A 133 2.33 3.35 21.55
C ALA A 133 2.82 4.17 20.35
N THR A 134 3.94 4.87 20.52
CA THR A 134 4.59 5.63 19.45
C THR A 134 4.98 4.73 18.28
N ALA A 135 5.61 3.58 18.56
CA ALA A 135 6.01 2.64 17.52
C ALA A 135 4.79 2.05 16.80
N HIS A 136 3.76 1.65 17.55
CA HIS A 136 2.50 1.13 17.02
C HIS A 136 1.82 2.13 16.08
N HIS A 137 1.58 3.36 16.54
CA HIS A 137 0.93 4.39 15.71
C HIS A 137 1.75 4.75 14.48
N TRP A 138 3.08 4.81 14.60
CA TRP A 138 3.94 5.04 13.45
C TRP A 138 3.81 3.92 12.40
N LEU A 139 3.83 2.65 12.83
CA LEU A 139 3.64 1.51 11.93
C LEU A 139 2.27 1.52 11.26
N VAL A 140 1.21 1.76 12.03
CA VAL A 140 -0.16 1.87 11.50
C VAL A 140 -0.24 2.98 10.46
N ALA A 141 0.27 4.17 10.77
CA ALA A 141 0.26 5.30 9.83
C ALA A 141 1.04 4.99 8.53
N GLN A 142 2.21 4.35 8.64
CA GLN A 142 3.00 3.94 7.49
C GLN A 142 2.27 2.90 6.63
N LEU A 143 1.60 1.94 7.26
CA LEU A 143 0.81 0.92 6.55
C LEU A 143 -0.41 1.54 5.86
N LEU A 144 -1.19 2.38 6.55
CA LEU A 144 -2.35 3.07 5.98
C LEU A 144 -1.96 3.97 4.82
N ASN A 145 -0.87 4.72 4.95
CA ASN A 145 -0.37 5.57 3.87
C ASN A 145 0.03 4.75 2.63
N ASN A 146 0.56 3.55 2.83
CA ASN A 146 0.87 2.63 1.73
C ASN A 146 -0.36 1.91 1.18
N LEU A 147 -1.42 1.72 1.98
CA LEU A 147 -2.68 1.13 1.54
C LEU A 147 -3.40 2.00 0.52
N HIS A 148 -3.25 3.33 0.61
CA HIS A 148 -3.80 4.26 -0.39
C HIS A 148 -3.31 3.92 -1.80
N LEU A 149 -4.26 3.78 -2.73
CA LEU A 149 -3.94 3.55 -4.14
C LEU A 149 -3.32 4.81 -4.74
N LYS A 150 -2.06 4.72 -5.18
CA LYS A 150 -1.33 5.83 -5.84
C LYS A 150 -1.80 6.02 -7.29
N THR A 151 -3.09 6.29 -7.47
CA THR A 151 -3.75 6.46 -8.78
C THR A 151 -3.23 7.66 -9.58
N ALA A 152 -2.57 8.63 -8.92
CA ALA A 152 -1.95 9.77 -9.58
C ALA A 152 -0.79 9.40 -10.51
N LEU A 153 0.01 8.38 -10.15
CA LEU A 153 1.08 7.87 -11.03
C LEU A 153 0.48 7.24 -12.28
N LEU A 154 -0.61 6.49 -12.11
CA LEU A 154 -1.35 5.89 -13.21
C LEU A 154 -1.84 6.95 -14.20
N LEU A 155 -2.36 8.07 -13.69
CA LEU A 155 -2.79 9.19 -14.52
C LEU A 155 -1.66 9.72 -15.41
N LYS A 156 -0.45 9.83 -14.85
CA LYS A 156 0.73 10.28 -15.57
C LYS A 156 1.10 9.32 -16.70
N TRP A 157 1.10 8.01 -16.43
CA TRP A 157 1.40 6.98 -17.42
C TRP A 157 0.34 6.92 -18.53
N ILE A 158 -0.95 6.97 -18.17
CA ILE A 158 -2.05 6.99 -19.14
C ILE A 158 -1.98 8.24 -20.00
N SER A 159 -1.73 9.41 -19.40
CA SER A 159 -1.57 10.67 -20.13
C SER A 159 -0.42 10.60 -21.14
N TRP A 160 0.71 10.01 -20.74
CA TRP A 160 1.83 9.77 -21.65
C TRP A 160 1.44 8.82 -22.78
N GLY A 161 0.85 7.67 -22.46
CA GLY A 161 0.42 6.68 -23.45
C GLY A 161 -0.56 7.25 -24.47
N LEU A 162 -1.56 8.02 -24.01
CA LEU A 162 -2.56 8.63 -24.88
C LEU A 162 -1.96 9.71 -25.78
N SER A 163 -1.05 10.53 -25.24
CA SER A 163 -0.31 11.53 -26.03
C SER A 163 0.52 10.86 -27.12
N LEU A 164 1.23 9.79 -26.77
CA LEU A 164 2.12 9.08 -27.69
C LEU A 164 1.32 8.35 -28.78
N LEU A 165 0.16 7.77 -28.44
CA LEU A 165 -0.74 7.12 -29.38
C LEU A 165 -1.28 8.07 -30.47
N VAL A 166 -1.49 9.35 -30.16
CA VAL A 166 -1.91 10.36 -31.15
C VAL A 166 -0.74 10.82 -32.02
N VAL A 167 0.46 10.93 -31.43
CA VAL A 167 1.63 11.51 -32.12
C VAL A 167 2.35 10.49 -32.99
N LEU A 168 2.43 9.22 -32.58
CA LEU A 168 3.16 8.17 -33.30
C LEU A 168 2.70 8.01 -34.77
N PRO A 169 1.38 7.96 -35.08
CA PRO A 169 0.90 7.85 -36.46
C PRO A 169 1.29 9.07 -37.30
N THR A 170 1.21 10.27 -36.72
CA THR A 170 1.62 11.49 -37.41
C THR A 170 3.12 11.47 -37.71
N LEU A 171 3.95 11.00 -36.77
CA LEU A 171 5.39 10.92 -36.93
C LEU A 171 5.79 9.97 -38.08
N ILE A 172 5.12 8.82 -38.20
CA ILE A 172 5.37 7.83 -39.26
C ILE A 172 5.16 8.45 -40.65
N VAL A 173 4.10 9.25 -40.82
CA VAL A 173 3.82 9.94 -42.10
C VAL A 173 4.89 11.00 -42.39
N TYR A 174 5.37 11.72 -41.37
CA TYR A 174 6.33 12.82 -41.55
C TYR A 174 7.80 12.40 -41.70
N ILE A 175 8.19 11.23 -41.20
CA ILE A 175 9.57 10.72 -41.33
C ILE A 175 9.99 10.59 -42.81
N GLN A 176 9.03 10.36 -43.72
CA GLN A 176 9.31 10.27 -45.16
C GLN A 176 9.79 11.60 -45.78
N GLN A 177 9.60 12.75 -45.12
CA GLN A 177 9.92 14.07 -45.69
C GLN A 177 11.08 14.81 -44.98
N LEU A 178 11.81 14.16 -44.06
CA LEU A 178 13.05 14.62 -43.38
C LEU A 178 13.27 16.14 -43.30
N ASN A 179 12.29 16.89 -42.81
CA ASN A 179 12.39 18.34 -42.68
C ASN A 179 12.46 18.72 -41.18
N PRO A 180 13.58 19.26 -40.68
CA PRO A 180 13.81 19.44 -39.24
C PRO A 180 12.80 20.40 -38.59
N LEU A 181 12.29 21.38 -39.33
CA LEU A 181 11.26 22.32 -38.86
C LEU A 181 9.92 21.61 -38.55
N LYS A 182 9.55 20.60 -39.35
CA LYS A 182 8.31 19.82 -39.14
C LYS A 182 8.39 18.92 -37.91
N LEU A 183 9.58 18.39 -37.60
CA LEU A 183 9.82 17.64 -36.37
C LEU A 183 9.63 18.51 -35.13
N LEU A 184 10.11 19.76 -35.17
CA LEU A 184 9.95 20.70 -34.06
C LEU A 184 8.48 21.07 -33.83
N VAL A 185 7.73 21.31 -34.90
CA VAL A 185 6.28 21.54 -34.81
C VAL A 185 5.55 20.32 -34.22
N SER A 186 5.91 19.09 -34.62
CA SER A 186 5.34 17.86 -34.07
C SER A 186 5.64 17.67 -32.58
N LEU A 187 6.85 18.02 -32.13
CA LEU A 187 7.20 18.00 -30.71
C LEU A 187 6.38 19.03 -29.92
N LEU A 188 6.21 20.24 -30.47
CA LEU A 188 5.45 21.30 -29.81
C LEU A 188 3.96 20.96 -29.71
N THR A 189 3.38 20.39 -30.77
CA THR A 189 1.98 19.94 -30.75
C THR A 189 1.80 18.78 -29.77
N SER A 190 2.71 17.80 -29.74
CA SER A 190 2.71 16.72 -28.73
C SER A 190 2.71 17.27 -27.30
N TRP A 191 3.56 18.26 -27.03
CA TRP A 191 3.65 18.88 -25.71
C TRP A 191 2.36 19.60 -25.29
N LEU A 192 1.77 20.39 -26.19
CA LEU A 192 0.48 21.05 -25.94
C LEU A 192 -0.66 20.05 -25.72
N LEU A 193 -0.68 18.98 -26.50
CA LEU A 193 -1.68 17.92 -26.43
C LEU A 193 -1.56 17.16 -25.10
N GLN A 194 -0.34 16.94 -24.61
CA GLN A 194 -0.08 16.37 -23.30
C GLN A 194 -0.64 17.25 -22.16
N ILE A 195 -0.47 18.57 -22.24
CA ILE A 195 -1.02 19.52 -21.27
C ILE A 195 -2.56 19.46 -21.28
N GLY A 196 -3.16 19.45 -22.48
CA GLY A 196 -4.61 19.32 -22.67
C GLY A 196 -5.16 18.03 -22.06
N PHE A 197 -4.58 16.88 -22.40
CA PHE A 197 -4.99 15.59 -21.85
C PHE A 197 -4.80 15.50 -20.36
N LYS A 198 -3.71 16.03 -19.80
CA LYS A 198 -3.49 16.04 -18.35
C LYS A 198 -4.59 16.82 -17.64
N ARG A 199 -4.97 17.99 -18.17
CA ARG A 199 -6.04 18.83 -17.59
C ARG A 199 -7.40 18.15 -17.71
N LEU A 200 -7.68 17.54 -18.86
CA LEU A 200 -8.91 16.77 -19.08
C LEU A 200 -9.00 15.57 -18.14
N LEU A 201 -7.95 14.77 -18.05
CA LEU A 201 -7.87 13.62 -17.15
C LEU A 201 -8.02 14.03 -15.68
N TYR A 202 -7.50 15.19 -15.28
CA TYR A 202 -7.68 15.69 -13.92
C TYR A 202 -9.13 16.03 -13.60
N LEU A 203 -9.87 16.62 -14.56
CA LEU A 203 -11.30 16.90 -14.42
C LEU A 203 -12.13 15.62 -14.31
N PHE A 204 -11.80 14.60 -15.11
CA PHE A 204 -12.49 13.30 -15.07
C PHE A 204 -11.93 12.35 -14.01
N PHE A 205 -10.85 12.70 -13.33
CA PHE A 205 -10.19 11.86 -12.34
C PHE A 205 -11.12 11.36 -11.23
N PRO A 206 -11.96 12.19 -10.58
CA PRO A 206 -12.86 11.69 -9.54
C PRO A 206 -13.86 10.67 -10.09
N LEU A 207 -14.33 10.85 -11.33
CA LEU A 207 -15.23 9.91 -12.00
C LEU A 207 -14.51 8.60 -12.35
N LEU A 208 -13.30 8.70 -12.92
CA LEU A 208 -12.48 7.55 -13.28
C LEU A 208 -12.08 6.75 -12.03
N ASN A 209 -11.71 7.41 -10.94
CA ASN A 209 -11.32 6.74 -9.70
C ASN A 209 -12.51 5.97 -9.10
N ARG A 210 -13.70 6.58 -9.08
CA ARG A 210 -14.93 5.89 -8.66
C ARG A 210 -15.26 4.70 -9.56
N TRP A 211 -15.13 4.86 -10.88
CA TRP A 211 -15.36 3.78 -11.83
C TRP A 211 -14.34 2.64 -11.66
N LEU A 212 -13.06 2.96 -11.50
CA LEU A 212 -11.98 2.00 -11.31
C LEU A 212 -12.15 1.23 -10.00
N LEU A 213 -12.50 1.92 -8.90
CA LEU A 213 -12.86 1.28 -7.63
C LEU A 213 -14.06 0.35 -7.79
N ARG A 214 -15.12 0.77 -8.49
CA ARG A 214 -16.27 -0.10 -8.77
C ARG A 214 -15.87 -1.33 -9.58
N GLN A 215 -15.05 -1.17 -10.63
CA GLN A 215 -14.57 -2.28 -11.45
C GLN A 215 -13.66 -3.23 -10.66
N LEU A 216 -12.78 -2.69 -9.79
CA LEU A 216 -11.97 -3.50 -8.89
C LEU A 216 -12.86 -4.29 -7.92
N LEU A 217 -13.84 -3.65 -7.29
CA LEU A 217 -14.77 -4.31 -6.39
C LEU A 217 -15.58 -5.39 -7.12
N LEU A 218 -16.14 -5.10 -8.30
CA LEU A 218 -16.89 -6.07 -9.09
C LEU A 218 -16.02 -7.29 -9.47
N ARG A 219 -14.77 -7.07 -9.88
CA ARG A 219 -13.84 -8.16 -10.23
C ARG A 219 -13.36 -8.95 -9.01
N LEU A 220 -13.20 -8.30 -7.87
CA LEU A 220 -12.87 -8.94 -6.60
C LEU A 220 -14.03 -9.80 -6.08
N LEU A 221 -15.26 -9.31 -6.24
CA LEU A 221 -16.51 -10.00 -5.87
C LEU A 221 -16.94 -11.08 -6.87
N SER A 222 -16.36 -11.09 -8.08
CA SER A 222 -16.68 -12.08 -9.11
C SER A 222 -16.39 -13.50 -8.63
N SER A 223 -17.25 -14.45 -8.98
CA SER A 223 -17.02 -15.87 -8.72
C SER A 223 -15.89 -16.46 -9.57
N ASN A 224 -15.45 -15.77 -10.61
CA ASN A 224 -14.42 -16.24 -11.52
C ASN A 224 -13.00 -16.10 -10.91
N PRO A 225 -12.25 -17.20 -10.71
CA PRO A 225 -10.92 -17.15 -10.10
C PRO A 225 -9.90 -16.36 -10.92
N MET A 226 -10.05 -16.30 -12.25
CA MET A 226 -9.15 -15.53 -13.10
C MET A 226 -9.34 -14.03 -12.92
N GLU A 227 -10.58 -13.56 -12.76
CA GLU A 227 -10.88 -12.15 -12.52
C GLU A 227 -10.34 -11.70 -11.16
N LYS A 228 -10.47 -12.54 -10.13
CA LYS A 228 -9.86 -12.30 -8.80
C LYS A 228 -8.33 -12.18 -8.89
N LYS A 229 -7.69 -13.07 -9.65
CA LYS A 229 -6.22 -13.03 -9.84
C LYS A 229 -5.78 -11.75 -10.54
N ILE A 230 -6.52 -11.31 -11.56
CA ILE A 230 -6.25 -10.04 -12.26
C ILE A 230 -6.42 -8.86 -11.30
N ALA A 231 -7.50 -8.84 -10.51
CA ALA A 231 -7.76 -7.76 -9.56
C ALA A 231 -6.67 -7.67 -8.47
N LYS A 232 -6.23 -8.82 -7.93
CA LYS A 232 -5.09 -8.87 -6.99
C LYS A 232 -3.79 -8.38 -7.63
N GLY A 233 -3.49 -8.80 -8.86
CA GLY A 233 -2.32 -8.32 -9.59
C GLY A 233 -2.34 -6.80 -9.83
N ILE A 234 -3.53 -6.23 -10.09
CA ILE A 234 -3.69 -4.78 -10.20
C ILE A 234 -3.40 -4.10 -8.84
N LEU A 235 -3.89 -4.65 -7.72
CA LEU A 235 -3.62 -4.12 -6.37
C LEU A 235 -2.14 -4.17 -5.99
N GLU A 236 -1.41 -5.22 -6.40
CA GLU A 236 0.04 -5.32 -6.21
C GLU A 236 0.78 -4.26 -7.02
N TRP A 237 0.40 -4.05 -8.28
CA TRP A 237 1.03 -3.08 -9.18
C TRP A 237 0.88 -1.64 -8.69
N PHE A 238 -0.24 -1.29 -8.06
CA PHE A 238 -0.44 0.01 -7.44
C PHE A 238 0.49 0.31 -6.24
N GLY A 239 1.32 -0.66 -5.83
CA GLY A 239 2.29 -0.54 -4.74
C GLY A 239 3.67 -0.06 -5.17
N VAL A 240 3.96 -0.02 -6.48
CA VAL A 240 5.23 0.41 -7.09
C VAL A 240 5.16 1.88 -7.48
#